data_AF-A0A7C1RED1-F1
#
_entry.id   AF-A0A7C1RED1-F1
#
_cell.length_a   1.000
_cell.length_b   1.000
_cell.length_c   1.000
_cell.angle_alpha   90.00
_cell.angle_beta   90.00
_cell.angle_gamma   90.00
#
_symmetry.space_group_name_H-M   'P 1'
#
loop_
_entity.id
_entity.type
_entity.pdbx_description
1 polymer ?
#
loop_
_entity_poly.entity_id
_entity_poly.type
_entity_poly.pdbx_seq_one_letter_code
_entity_poly.pdbx_strand_id
1 'polypeptide(L)'
;MKKRLPASRVYIKDIIDGYYVKSEGDFEPNYLITKDARKVYRVKVVATVVREPVISDDETYGKLQIDDGTGTIWVLGFRDDTRFIRLVKKGDLVQIIGKVGEWREDKQILVEGIARVEPNMWILHRFETLKEKVEHAKKARIAFEIYDKYGITAKAKVIAKNKGVSEEMLLTIDELYTMMLEQRSTEEALLEEEEIIEAEETKEENPELEKAKKAVLDLLREKGKALSHKFIVKKLSSEFDEGLIEEAITELLAEGEIYEPEIGYYEPL
;
A
#
# COMPACT_ATOMS: atom_id res chain seq x y z
N MET A 1 36.89 1.58 4.32
CA MET A 1 36.01 0.54 3.74
C MET A 1 34.74 0.45 4.59
N LYS A 2 33.55 0.64 4.00
CA LYS A 2 32.25 0.51 4.70
C LYS A 2 32.09 -0.94 5.18
N LYS A 3 31.91 -1.16 6.49
CA LYS A 3 31.71 -2.50 7.04
C LYS A 3 30.42 -3.08 6.47
N ARG A 4 30.50 -4.18 5.71
CA ARG A 4 29.31 -4.85 5.17
C ARG A 4 28.54 -5.46 6.33
N LEU A 5 27.30 -5.01 6.54
CA LEU A 5 26.39 -5.62 7.53
C LEU A 5 25.99 -7.04 7.07
N PRO A 6 25.84 -8.00 7.99
CA PRO A 6 25.51 -9.38 7.63
C PRO A 6 24.10 -9.47 7.04
N ALA A 7 23.89 -10.48 6.17
CA ALA A 7 22.56 -10.84 5.70
C ALA A 7 21.87 -11.73 6.75
N SER A 8 20.65 -11.37 7.13
CA SER A 8 19.81 -12.14 8.04
C SER A 8 18.90 -13.07 7.25
N ARG A 9 18.76 -14.31 7.71
CA ARG A 9 17.74 -15.21 7.16
C ARG A 9 16.36 -14.80 7.65
N VAL A 10 15.44 -14.63 6.72
CA VAL A 10 14.07 -14.20 6.99
C VAL A 10 13.11 -14.93 6.06
N TYR A 11 11.86 -15.07 6.49
CA TYR A 11 10.79 -15.44 5.58
C TYR A 11 10.36 -14.22 4.76
N ILE A 12 9.84 -14.43 3.56
CA ILE A 12 9.29 -13.33 2.74
C ILE A 12 8.16 -12.63 3.48
N LYS A 13 7.32 -13.38 4.21
CA LYS A 13 6.27 -12.80 5.06
C LYS A 13 6.82 -11.81 6.09
N ASP A 14 8.00 -12.06 6.66
CA ASP A 14 8.60 -11.14 7.62
C ASP A 14 9.03 -9.82 6.96
N ILE A 15 9.31 -9.83 5.65
CA ILE A 15 9.57 -8.63 4.85
C ILE A 15 8.27 -7.88 4.58
N ILE A 16 7.26 -8.58 4.08
CA ILE A 16 5.96 -7.99 3.73
C ILE A 16 5.31 -7.33 4.95
N ASP A 17 5.27 -8.05 6.07
CA ASP A 17 4.64 -7.62 7.31
C ASP A 17 5.49 -6.63 8.13
N GLY A 18 6.74 -6.40 7.75
CA GLY A 18 7.66 -5.53 8.47
C GLY A 18 7.49 -4.05 8.13
N TYR A 19 8.19 -3.19 8.86
CA TYR A 19 8.19 -1.75 8.70
C TYR A 19 9.52 -1.33 8.10
N TYR A 20 9.49 -0.68 6.93
CA TYR A 20 10.69 -0.23 6.28
C TYR A 20 11.12 1.13 6.82
N VAL A 21 12.40 1.26 7.16
CA VAL A 21 12.99 2.48 7.70
C VAL A 21 14.05 3.00 6.74
N LYS A 22 13.78 4.18 6.18
CA LYS A 22 14.76 4.94 5.41
C LYS A 22 15.57 5.81 6.36
N SER A 23 16.87 5.54 6.46
CA SER A 23 17.75 6.34 7.32
C SER A 23 17.98 7.72 6.70
N GLU A 24 18.00 8.77 7.53
CA GLU A 24 18.16 10.16 7.09
C GLU A 24 19.59 10.50 6.66
N GLY A 25 20.59 9.79 7.19
CA GLY A 25 21.99 10.02 6.84
C GLY A 25 22.42 9.33 5.55
N ASP A 26 23.12 10.06 4.66
CA ASP A 26 23.72 9.53 3.42
C ASP A 26 24.56 8.25 3.61
N PHE A 27 25.06 8.04 4.83
CA PHE A 27 25.94 6.93 5.18
C PHE A 27 25.25 5.80 5.95
N GLU A 28 24.06 6.03 6.49
CA GLU A 28 23.32 5.06 7.29
C GLU A 28 22.56 4.07 6.40
N PRO A 29 22.63 2.76 6.68
CA PRO A 29 21.92 1.78 5.88
C PRO A 29 20.45 1.72 6.30
N ASN A 30 19.55 1.83 5.32
CA ASN A 30 18.15 1.48 5.50
C ASN A 30 18.00 0.06 6.05
N TYR A 31 16.91 -0.15 6.78
CA TYR A 31 16.61 -1.45 7.37
C TYR A 31 15.11 -1.70 7.43
N LEU A 32 14.76 -2.93 7.74
CA LEU A 32 13.42 -3.37 8.03
C LEU A 32 13.32 -3.71 9.52
N ILE A 33 12.27 -3.26 10.18
CA ILE A 33 11.87 -3.74 11.50
C ILE A 33 10.74 -4.76 11.33
N THR A 34 10.96 -5.98 11.76
CA THR A 34 9.92 -7.02 11.77
C THR A 34 8.95 -6.82 12.95
N LYS A 35 7.77 -7.45 12.90
CA LYS A 35 6.74 -7.36 13.96
C LYS A 35 7.22 -7.80 15.35
N ASP A 36 8.27 -8.62 15.43
CA ASP A 36 8.90 -9.03 16.70
C ASP A 36 10.13 -8.16 17.05
N ALA A 37 10.21 -6.94 16.53
CA ALA A 37 11.24 -5.95 16.79
C ALA A 37 12.68 -6.42 16.45
N ARG A 38 12.84 -7.19 15.38
CA ARG A 38 14.17 -7.50 14.80
C ARG A 38 14.50 -6.49 13.71
N LYS A 39 15.66 -5.80 13.84
CA LYS A 39 16.25 -4.99 12.76
C LYS A 39 16.96 -5.88 11.72
N VAL A 40 16.65 -5.66 10.44
CA VAL A 40 17.15 -6.43 9.30
C VAL A 40 17.66 -5.47 8.22
N TYR A 41 18.98 -5.39 8.06
CA TYR A 41 19.64 -4.51 7.08
C TYR A 41 19.81 -5.12 5.69
N ARG A 42 19.85 -6.46 5.63
CA ARG A 42 20.05 -7.23 4.42
C ARG A 42 19.38 -8.58 4.63
N VAL A 43 18.65 -9.03 3.62
CA VAL A 43 17.90 -10.27 3.66
C VAL A 43 18.66 -11.36 2.93
N LYS A 44 18.54 -12.58 3.45
CA LYS A 44 18.90 -13.82 2.77
C LYS A 44 17.65 -14.67 2.72
N VAL A 45 17.18 -14.99 1.52
CA VAL A 45 15.95 -15.76 1.30
C VAL A 45 16.28 -16.92 0.37
N VAL A 46 15.68 -18.09 0.62
CA VAL A 46 15.62 -19.16 -0.38
C VAL A 46 14.17 -19.29 -0.83
N ALA A 47 13.93 -19.15 -2.14
CA ALA A 47 12.60 -19.03 -2.73
C ALA A 47 12.57 -19.67 -4.13
N THR A 48 11.39 -20.01 -4.64
CA THR A 48 11.19 -20.48 -6.02
C THR A 48 10.84 -19.28 -6.90
N VAL A 49 11.43 -19.20 -8.10
CA VAL A 49 11.07 -18.19 -9.10
C VAL A 49 9.72 -18.56 -9.73
N VAL A 50 8.69 -17.75 -9.51
CA VAL A 50 7.31 -18.07 -9.91
C VAL A 50 6.87 -17.42 -11.23
N ARG A 51 7.55 -16.36 -11.67
CA ARG A 51 7.31 -15.69 -12.96
C ARG A 51 8.55 -15.72 -13.84
N GLU A 52 8.34 -15.53 -15.15
CA GLU A 52 9.46 -15.36 -16.06
C GLU A 52 10.22 -14.07 -15.70
N PRO A 53 11.55 -14.12 -15.51
CA PRO A 53 12.35 -12.92 -15.29
C PRO A 53 12.25 -11.97 -16.48
N VAL A 54 12.09 -10.68 -16.21
CA VAL A 54 11.97 -9.63 -17.23
C VAL A 54 13.13 -8.67 -17.07
N ILE A 55 13.74 -8.28 -18.18
CA ILE A 55 14.82 -7.28 -18.22
C ILE A 55 14.43 -6.25 -19.29
N SER A 56 14.70 -4.97 -19.02
CA SER A 56 14.47 -3.89 -19.97
C SER A 56 15.42 -3.98 -21.16
N ASP A 57 15.01 -3.43 -22.31
CA ASP A 57 15.80 -3.47 -23.54
C ASP A 57 17.16 -2.76 -23.40
N ASP A 58 17.22 -1.72 -22.56
CA ASP A 58 18.43 -0.96 -22.22
C ASP A 58 19.28 -1.61 -21.12
N GLU A 59 18.84 -2.76 -20.60
CA GLU A 59 19.49 -3.56 -19.53
C GLU A 59 19.70 -2.82 -18.20
N THR A 60 19.06 -1.66 -18.00
CA THR A 60 19.18 -0.86 -16.77
C THR A 60 18.29 -1.37 -15.64
N TYR A 61 17.28 -2.17 -15.96
CA TYR A 61 16.30 -2.67 -15.02
C TYR A 61 15.96 -4.13 -15.29
N GLY A 62 15.88 -4.93 -14.21
CA GLY A 62 15.43 -6.30 -14.27
C GLY A 62 14.57 -6.64 -13.06
N LYS A 63 13.56 -7.48 -13.26
CA LYS A 63 12.68 -7.94 -12.19
C LYS A 63 12.36 -9.42 -12.32
N LEU A 64 12.19 -10.07 -11.18
CA LEU A 64 11.62 -11.39 -11.08
C LEU A 64 10.76 -11.48 -9.82
N GLN A 65 9.87 -12.46 -9.77
CA GLN A 65 9.01 -12.70 -8.62
C GLN A 65 9.35 -14.04 -7.99
N ILE A 66 9.47 -14.06 -6.67
CA ILE A 66 9.80 -15.26 -5.91
C ILE A 66 8.74 -15.58 -4.85
N ASP A 67 8.62 -16.86 -4.50
CA ASP A 67 7.73 -17.38 -3.47
C ASP A 67 8.48 -18.39 -2.57
N ASP A 68 8.41 -18.19 -1.24
CA ASP A 68 9.03 -19.06 -0.23
C ASP A 68 8.02 -19.96 0.53
N GLY A 69 6.75 -19.93 0.12
CA GLY A 69 5.60 -20.56 0.77
C GLY A 69 5.02 -19.76 1.93
N THR A 70 5.62 -18.63 2.31
CA THR A 70 5.08 -17.69 3.31
C THR A 70 4.52 -16.42 2.69
N GLY A 71 4.99 -16.08 1.49
CA GLY A 71 4.53 -14.95 0.71
C GLY A 71 5.30 -14.84 -0.60
N THR A 72 4.88 -13.90 -1.43
CA THR A 72 5.47 -13.63 -2.73
C THR A 72 6.01 -12.21 -2.77
N ILE A 73 7.20 -11.99 -3.30
CA ILE A 73 7.83 -10.65 -3.35
C ILE A 73 8.56 -10.41 -4.67
N TRP A 74 8.62 -9.15 -5.07
CA TRP A 74 9.41 -8.71 -6.22
C TRP A 74 10.89 -8.55 -5.84
N VAL A 75 11.74 -9.04 -6.74
CA VAL A 75 13.19 -8.88 -6.67
C VAL A 75 13.61 -8.03 -7.85
N LEU A 76 14.27 -6.91 -7.57
CA LEU A 76 14.69 -5.92 -8.56
C LEU A 76 16.21 -5.87 -8.64
N GLY A 77 16.74 -5.89 -9.87
CA GLY A 77 18.12 -5.59 -10.19
C GLY A 77 18.20 -4.31 -11.01
N PHE A 78 19.13 -3.42 -10.66
CA PHE A 78 19.37 -2.18 -11.38
C PHE A 78 20.79 -2.17 -11.95
N ARG A 79 20.96 -1.65 -13.17
CA ARG A 79 22.24 -1.54 -13.88
C ARG A 79 23.00 -2.87 -13.86
N ASP A 80 24.20 -2.90 -13.27
CA ASP A 80 25.03 -4.09 -13.20
C ASP A 80 24.35 -5.27 -12.48
N ASP A 81 23.38 -5.02 -11.59
CA ASP A 81 22.67 -6.08 -10.87
C ASP A 81 21.62 -6.80 -11.74
N THR A 82 21.27 -6.28 -12.93
CA THR A 82 20.42 -7.01 -13.89
C THR A 82 21.05 -8.32 -14.36
N ARG A 83 22.39 -8.43 -14.29
CA ARG A 83 23.11 -9.67 -14.57
C ARG A 83 22.65 -10.83 -13.68
N PHE A 84 22.20 -10.57 -12.45
CA PHE A 84 21.69 -11.60 -11.54
C PHE A 84 20.36 -12.17 -12.04
N ILE A 85 19.49 -11.30 -12.56
CA ILE A 85 18.18 -11.67 -13.09
C ILE A 85 18.33 -12.63 -14.29
N ARG A 86 19.38 -12.47 -15.10
CA ARG A 86 19.70 -13.36 -16.25
C ARG A 86 20.11 -14.79 -15.88
N LEU A 87 20.53 -15.02 -14.64
CA LEU A 87 21.09 -16.32 -14.22
C LEU A 87 20.03 -17.36 -13.88
N VAL A 88 18.76 -16.96 -13.85
CA VAL A 88 17.65 -17.76 -13.33
C VAL A 88 16.50 -17.76 -14.32
N LYS A 89 15.64 -18.76 -14.23
CA LYS A 89 14.42 -18.91 -15.02
C LYS A 89 13.23 -19.27 -14.12
N LYS A 90 12.02 -19.17 -14.66
CA LYS A 90 10.82 -19.64 -13.97
C LYS A 90 10.99 -21.12 -13.55
N GLY A 91 10.64 -21.41 -12.30
CA GLY A 91 10.75 -22.73 -11.68
C GLY A 91 12.08 -23.02 -10.99
N ASP A 92 13.09 -22.15 -11.11
CA ASP A 92 14.35 -22.34 -10.40
C ASP A 92 14.18 -22.11 -8.89
N LEU A 93 14.82 -22.96 -8.09
CA LEU A 93 15.01 -22.74 -6.65
C LEU A 93 16.27 -21.92 -6.44
N VAL A 94 16.15 -20.77 -5.79
CA VAL A 94 17.23 -19.78 -5.71
C VAL A 94 17.45 -19.30 -4.29
N GLN A 95 18.72 -19.06 -3.94
CA GLN A 95 19.11 -18.29 -2.76
C GLN A 95 19.44 -16.86 -3.21
N ILE A 96 18.78 -15.90 -2.59
CA ILE A 96 18.90 -14.48 -2.88
C ILE A 96 19.46 -13.76 -1.66
N ILE A 97 20.40 -12.85 -1.91
CA ILE A 97 20.87 -11.86 -0.94
C ILE A 97 20.58 -10.49 -1.52
N GLY A 98 19.98 -9.62 -0.70
CA GLY A 98 19.64 -8.27 -1.14
C GLY A 98 19.27 -7.35 -0.01
N LYS A 99 19.10 -6.07 -0.32
CA LYS A 99 18.54 -5.08 0.60
C LYS A 99 17.04 -5.02 0.43
N VAL A 100 16.31 -4.70 1.49
CA VAL A 100 14.91 -4.32 1.34
C VAL A 100 14.88 -2.89 0.80
N GLY A 101 14.03 -2.65 -0.19
CA GLY A 101 13.63 -1.31 -0.62
C GLY A 101 12.12 -1.21 -0.57
N GLU A 102 11.61 0.01 -0.49
CA GLU A 102 10.18 0.29 -0.52
C GLU A 102 9.90 1.39 -1.54
N TRP A 103 8.85 1.20 -2.32
CA TRP A 103 8.38 2.18 -3.29
C TRP A 103 6.86 2.21 -3.26
N ARG A 104 6.28 3.36 -2.91
CA ARG A 104 4.81 3.49 -2.74
C ARG A 104 4.25 2.35 -1.89
N GLU A 105 4.86 2.13 -0.72
CA GLU A 105 4.49 1.11 0.27
C GLU A 105 4.71 -0.36 -0.15
N ASP A 106 5.00 -0.62 -1.42
CA ASP A 106 5.41 -1.93 -1.90
C ASP A 106 6.87 -2.21 -1.56
N LYS A 107 7.07 -3.26 -0.75
CA LYS A 107 8.40 -3.75 -0.37
C LYS A 107 8.93 -4.70 -1.43
N GLN A 108 10.20 -4.51 -1.77
CA GLN A 108 10.93 -5.31 -2.74
C GLN A 108 12.33 -5.63 -2.26
N ILE A 109 12.92 -6.68 -2.83
CA ILE A 109 14.33 -7.02 -2.59
C ILE A 109 15.16 -6.44 -3.73
N LEU A 110 16.06 -5.52 -3.38
CA LEU A 110 17.13 -5.04 -4.26
C LEU A 110 18.26 -6.08 -4.25
N VAL A 111 18.39 -6.84 -5.33
CA VAL A 111 19.31 -7.99 -5.40
C VAL A 111 20.77 -7.53 -5.39
N GLU A 112 21.58 -8.14 -4.52
CA GLU A 112 23.04 -8.00 -4.51
C GLU A 112 23.74 -9.32 -4.86
N GLY A 113 23.00 -10.43 -4.89
CA GLY A 113 23.47 -11.73 -5.33
C GLY A 113 22.36 -12.77 -5.41
N ILE A 114 22.44 -13.64 -6.42
CA ILE A 114 21.52 -14.77 -6.61
C ILE A 114 22.31 -16.01 -7.00
N ALA A 115 21.89 -17.17 -6.50
CA ALA A 115 22.43 -18.46 -6.91
C ALA A 115 21.31 -19.50 -6.97
N ARG A 116 21.32 -20.34 -8.00
CA ARG A 116 20.49 -21.55 -8.03
C ARG A 116 20.99 -22.52 -6.98
N VAL A 117 20.08 -23.16 -6.26
CA VAL A 117 20.42 -24.06 -5.15
C VAL A 117 19.63 -25.35 -5.22
N GLU A 118 20.17 -26.40 -4.59
CA GLU A 118 19.49 -27.68 -4.46
C GLU A 118 18.38 -27.63 -3.38
N PRO A 119 17.38 -28.52 -3.45
CA PRO A 119 16.28 -28.60 -2.47
C PRO A 119 16.73 -28.70 -1.01
N ASN A 120 17.88 -29.32 -0.73
CA ASN A 120 18.42 -29.40 0.63
C ASN A 120 18.72 -28.01 1.23
N MET A 121 19.08 -27.04 0.39
CA MET A 121 19.33 -25.66 0.84
C MET A 121 18.05 -24.98 1.33
N TRP A 122 16.89 -25.33 0.78
CA TRP A 122 15.58 -24.87 1.27
C TRP A 122 15.31 -25.35 2.69
N ILE A 123 15.52 -26.64 2.93
CA ILE A 123 15.30 -27.28 4.23
C ILE A 123 16.22 -26.64 5.27
N LEU A 124 17.50 -26.49 4.93
CA LEU A 124 18.48 -25.83 5.79
C LEU A 124 18.08 -24.38 6.10
N HIS A 125 17.71 -23.61 5.07
CA HIS A 125 17.26 -22.24 5.24
C HIS A 125 16.08 -22.14 6.19
N ARG A 126 15.03 -22.96 6.01
CA ARG A 126 13.85 -22.96 6.90
C ARG A 126 14.20 -23.33 8.33
N PHE A 127 15.07 -24.33 8.53
CA PHE A 127 15.52 -24.71 9.86
C PHE A 127 16.28 -23.58 10.56
N GLU A 128 17.26 -22.98 9.87
CA GLU A 128 18.06 -21.88 10.43
C GLU A 128 17.19 -20.65 10.71
N THR A 129 16.31 -20.26 9.78
CA THR A 129 15.37 -19.14 9.95
C THR A 129 14.46 -19.38 11.15
N LEU A 130 13.87 -20.59 11.28
CA LEU A 130 12.98 -20.91 12.40
C LEU A 130 13.74 -20.92 13.72
N LYS A 131 14.94 -21.48 13.77
CA LYS A 131 15.77 -21.51 14.98
C LYS A 131 16.09 -20.10 15.46
N GLU A 132 16.58 -19.23 14.56
CA GLU A 132 16.86 -17.83 14.87
C GLU A 132 15.60 -17.10 15.36
N LYS A 133 14.46 -17.34 14.71
CA LYS A 133 13.18 -16.70 15.06
C LYS A 133 12.68 -17.13 16.44
N VAL A 134 12.80 -18.41 16.81
CA VAL A 134 12.42 -18.90 18.15
C VAL A 134 13.32 -18.30 19.23
N GLU A 135 14.62 -18.20 18.98
CA GLU A 135 15.57 -17.58 19.92
C GLU A 135 15.29 -16.07 20.09
N HIS A 136 15.02 -15.37 18.99
CA HIS A 136 14.67 -13.96 18.99
C HIS A 136 13.32 -13.70 19.67
N ALA A 137 12.28 -14.46 19.34
CA ALA A 137 10.93 -14.29 19.90
C ALA A 137 10.90 -14.39 21.44
N LYS A 138 11.73 -15.26 22.04
CA LYS A 138 11.87 -15.34 23.51
C LYS A 138 12.40 -14.04 24.11
N LYS A 139 13.39 -13.44 23.46
CA LYS A 139 13.98 -12.16 23.90
C LYS A 139 13.04 -11.00 23.63
N ALA A 140 12.43 -10.96 22.44
CA ALA A 140 11.46 -9.96 22.04
C ALA A 140 10.28 -9.90 23.03
N ARG A 141 9.70 -11.05 23.42
CA ARG A 141 8.63 -11.10 24.41
C ARG A 141 9.03 -10.43 25.74
N ILE A 142 10.21 -10.75 26.25
CA ILE A 142 10.73 -10.14 27.48
C ILE A 142 10.96 -8.64 27.28
N ALA A 143 11.45 -8.23 26.12
CA ALA A 143 11.70 -6.84 25.79
C ALA A 143 10.40 -6.02 25.72
N PHE A 144 9.36 -6.54 25.08
CA PHE A 144 8.01 -5.95 25.06
C PHE A 144 7.45 -5.81 26.48
N GLU A 145 7.48 -6.87 27.29
CA GLU A 145 7.02 -6.80 28.69
C GLU A 145 7.74 -5.71 29.51
N ILE A 146 9.04 -5.50 29.27
CA ILE A 146 9.81 -4.45 29.94
C ILE A 146 9.40 -3.08 29.42
N TYR A 147 9.32 -2.92 28.10
CA TYR A 147 8.97 -1.67 27.44
C TYR A 147 7.56 -1.23 27.84
N ASP A 148 6.56 -2.11 27.75
CA ASP A 148 5.16 -1.78 28.07
C ASP A 148 5.00 -1.36 29.55
N LYS A 149 5.85 -1.87 30.45
CA LYS A 149 5.79 -1.55 31.89
C LYS A 149 6.59 -0.30 32.27
N TYR A 150 7.70 -0.02 31.60
CA TYR A 150 8.69 0.95 32.06
C TYR A 150 9.17 1.93 30.98
N GLY A 151 8.72 1.79 29.74
CA GLY A 151 9.20 2.53 28.57
C GLY A 151 10.72 2.47 28.40
N ILE A 152 11.30 3.52 27.80
CA ILE A 152 12.76 3.72 27.72
C ILE A 152 13.25 4.49 28.95
N THR A 153 13.34 3.81 30.10
CA THR A 153 13.93 4.36 31.32
C THR A 153 15.27 3.73 31.66
N ALA A 154 16.10 4.42 32.46
CA ALA A 154 17.34 3.84 32.98
C ALA A 154 17.10 2.51 33.71
N LYS A 155 15.97 2.40 34.43
CA LYS A 155 15.53 1.17 35.09
C LYS A 155 15.23 0.06 34.09
N ALA A 156 14.50 0.35 33.01
CA ALA A 156 14.21 -0.61 31.95
C ALA A 156 15.49 -1.18 31.32
N LYS A 157 16.48 -0.33 31.03
CA LYS A 157 17.78 -0.73 30.48
C LYS A 157 18.53 -1.70 31.40
N VAL A 158 18.57 -1.43 32.70
CA VAL A 158 19.19 -2.33 33.69
C VAL A 158 18.46 -3.67 33.76
N ILE A 159 17.12 -3.66 33.78
CA ILE A 159 16.31 -4.90 33.80
C ILE A 159 16.53 -5.72 32.53
N ALA A 160 16.55 -5.08 31.36
CA ALA A 160 16.78 -5.72 30.08
C ALA A 160 18.14 -6.42 30.03
N LYS A 161 19.20 -5.71 30.44
CA LYS A 161 20.55 -6.26 30.53
C LYS A 161 20.61 -7.48 31.45
N ASN A 162 19.98 -7.42 32.63
CA ASN A 162 19.93 -8.54 33.56
C ASN A 162 19.13 -9.74 33.04
N LYS A 163 18.17 -9.53 32.13
CA LYS A 163 17.39 -10.58 31.46
C LYS A 163 17.96 -11.02 30.11
N GLY A 164 19.14 -10.54 29.71
CA GLY A 164 19.79 -10.91 28.44
C GLY A 164 19.18 -10.26 27.19
N VAL A 165 18.48 -9.14 27.36
CA VAL A 165 17.93 -8.30 26.30
C VAL A 165 18.84 -7.09 26.09
N SER A 166 19.12 -6.72 24.83
CA SER A 166 19.94 -5.55 24.50
C SER A 166 19.14 -4.25 24.67
N GLU A 167 19.84 -3.16 25.01
CA GLU A 167 19.22 -1.82 25.04
C GLU A 167 18.70 -1.40 23.66
N GLU A 168 19.40 -1.80 22.60
CA GLU A 168 19.00 -1.60 21.20
C GLU A 168 17.63 -2.22 20.88
N MET A 169 17.29 -3.36 21.50
CA MET A 169 15.99 -3.99 21.30
C MET A 169 14.85 -3.15 21.87
N LEU A 170 15.06 -2.48 23.01
CA LEU A 170 14.07 -1.56 23.57
C LEU A 170 13.86 -0.33 22.67
N LEU A 171 14.94 0.21 22.12
CA LEU A 171 14.86 1.33 21.17
C LEU A 171 14.15 0.91 19.86
N THR A 172 14.38 -0.32 19.42
CA THR A 172 13.70 -0.86 18.22
C THR A 172 12.21 -1.03 18.45
N ILE A 173 11.78 -1.40 19.67
CA ILE A 173 10.36 -1.52 20.02
C ILE A 173 9.68 -0.14 20.00
N ASP A 174 10.34 0.87 20.55
CA ASP A 174 9.86 2.25 20.54
C ASP A 174 9.63 2.78 19.12
N GLU A 175 10.62 2.58 18.26
CA GLU A 175 10.55 2.92 16.84
C GLU A 175 9.43 2.14 16.13
N LEU A 176 9.30 0.83 16.40
CA LEU A 176 8.24 -0.01 15.85
C LEU A 176 6.86 0.51 16.23
N TYR A 177 6.62 0.79 17.51
CA TYR A 177 5.33 1.32 17.97
C TYR A 177 5.01 2.69 17.38
N THR A 178 6.01 3.55 17.22
CA THR A 178 5.84 4.84 16.55
C THR A 178 5.35 4.65 15.12
N MET A 179 5.99 3.77 14.35
CA MET A 179 5.56 3.45 12.98
C MET A 179 4.19 2.79 12.90
N MET A 180 3.85 1.92 13.87
CA MET A 180 2.53 1.31 13.95
C MET A 180 1.43 2.34 14.20
N LEU A 181 1.70 3.36 15.02
CA LEU A 181 0.75 4.44 15.27
C LEU A 181 0.57 5.33 14.03
N GLU A 182 1.66 5.68 13.35
CA GLU A 182 1.62 6.46 12.11
C GLU A 182 0.81 5.75 11.02
N GLN A 183 1.08 4.46 10.77
CA GLN A 183 0.31 3.70 9.78
C GLN A 183 -1.19 3.65 10.11
N ARG A 184 -1.54 3.39 11.37
CA ARG A 184 -2.95 3.38 11.80
C ARG A 184 -3.62 4.73 11.58
N SER A 185 -2.94 5.83 11.92
CA SER A 185 -3.51 7.16 11.70
C SER A 185 -3.74 7.47 10.22
N THR A 186 -2.85 7.00 9.34
CA THR A 186 -3.02 7.14 7.89
C THR A 186 -4.16 6.27 7.38
N GLU A 187 -4.28 5.02 7.84
CA GLU A 187 -5.39 4.13 7.49
C GLU A 187 -6.74 4.70 7.95
N GLU A 188 -6.81 5.23 9.17
CA GLU A 188 -8.01 5.91 9.70
C GLU A 188 -8.38 7.13 8.85
N ALA A 189 -7.41 7.97 8.46
CA ALA A 189 -7.66 9.13 7.61
C ALA A 189 -8.16 8.75 6.20
N LEU A 190 -7.60 7.69 5.60
CA LEU A 190 -8.06 7.18 4.30
C LEU A 190 -9.49 6.64 4.35
N LEU A 191 -9.84 5.94 5.44
CA LEU A 191 -11.21 5.46 5.66
C LEU A 191 -12.20 6.62 5.83
N GLU A 192 -11.82 7.66 6.57
CA GLU A 192 -12.63 8.88 6.67
C GLU A 192 -12.83 9.57 5.30
N GLU A 193 -11.79 9.64 4.48
CA GLU A 193 -11.89 10.17 3.10
C GLU A 193 -12.82 9.31 2.23
N GLU A 194 -12.70 7.98 2.26
CA GLU A 194 -13.59 7.06 1.54
C GLU A 194 -15.05 7.21 1.99
N GLU A 195 -15.31 7.32 3.30
CA GLU A 195 -16.66 7.56 3.83
C GLU A 195 -17.25 8.90 3.36
N ILE A 196 -16.43 9.95 3.25
CA ILE A 196 -16.87 11.26 2.73
C ILE A 196 -17.23 11.14 1.24
N ILE A 197 -16.40 10.44 0.45
CA ILE A 197 -16.65 10.22 -0.98
C ILE A 197 -17.94 9.42 -1.18
N GLU A 198 -18.13 8.31 -0.46
CA GLU A 198 -19.38 7.53 -0.51
C GLU A 198 -20.60 8.37 -0.08
N ALA A 199 -20.44 9.25 0.92
CA ALA A 199 -21.50 10.15 1.35
C ALA A 199 -21.81 11.28 0.35
N GLU A 200 -20.86 11.67 -0.50
CA GLU A 200 -21.08 12.59 -1.62
C GLU A 200 -21.72 11.89 -2.82
N GLU A 201 -21.26 10.69 -3.20
CA GLU A 201 -21.86 9.89 -4.27
C GLU A 201 -23.33 9.52 -3.97
N THR A 202 -23.64 9.21 -2.71
CA THR A 202 -25.03 8.91 -2.30
C THR A 202 -25.94 10.15 -2.26
N LYS A 203 -25.41 11.37 -2.28
CA LYS A 203 -26.22 12.60 -2.42
C LYS A 203 -26.64 12.86 -3.86
N GLU A 204 -25.95 12.31 -4.86
CA GLU A 204 -26.30 12.48 -6.28
C GLU A 204 -27.51 11.63 -6.71
N GLU A 205 -27.86 10.55 -6.01
CA GLU A 205 -29.06 9.76 -6.32
C GLU A 205 -30.28 10.24 -5.50
N ASN A 206 -30.79 11.45 -5.77
CA ASN A 206 -32.17 11.77 -5.40
C ASN A 206 -33.13 11.18 -6.45
N PRO A 207 -33.84 10.06 -6.18
CA PRO A 207 -34.67 9.39 -7.17
C PRO A 207 -35.88 10.23 -7.62
N GLU A 208 -36.25 11.30 -6.91
CA GLU A 208 -37.25 12.26 -7.36
C GLU A 208 -36.66 13.29 -8.34
N LEU A 209 -35.40 13.69 -8.15
CA LEU A 209 -34.69 14.62 -9.04
C LEU A 209 -34.44 14.00 -10.41
N GLU A 210 -34.02 12.74 -10.48
CA GLU A 210 -33.86 12.01 -11.75
C GLU A 210 -35.18 11.86 -12.53
N LYS A 211 -36.30 11.67 -11.82
CA LYS A 211 -37.63 11.67 -12.45
C LYS A 211 -37.99 13.04 -12.98
N ALA A 212 -37.68 14.10 -12.24
CA ALA A 212 -37.91 15.48 -12.66
C ALA A 212 -37.07 15.83 -13.90
N LYS A 213 -35.77 15.50 -13.92
CA LYS A 213 -34.89 15.67 -15.10
C LYS A 213 -35.47 15.01 -16.33
N LYS A 214 -35.89 13.75 -16.21
CA LYS A 214 -36.48 13.00 -17.32
C LYS A 214 -37.78 13.65 -17.82
N ALA A 215 -38.66 14.09 -16.92
CA ALA A 215 -39.90 14.76 -17.28
C ALA A 215 -39.66 16.11 -17.98
N VAL A 216 -38.64 16.86 -17.56
CA VAL A 216 -38.21 18.11 -18.23
C VAL A 216 -37.71 17.83 -19.64
N LEU A 217 -36.82 16.84 -19.81
CA LEU A 217 -36.29 16.45 -21.13
C LEU A 217 -37.39 15.96 -22.08
N ASP A 218 -38.29 15.11 -21.60
CA ASP A 218 -39.39 14.58 -22.40
C ASP A 218 -40.33 15.70 -22.86
N LEU A 219 -40.65 16.66 -21.97
CA LEU A 219 -41.48 17.83 -22.30
C LEU A 219 -40.83 18.71 -23.37
N LEU A 220 -39.52 18.93 -23.26
CA LEU A 220 -38.74 19.73 -24.21
C LEU A 220 -38.65 19.05 -25.58
N ARG A 221 -38.43 17.73 -25.62
CA ARG A 221 -38.37 16.94 -26.85
C ARG A 221 -39.73 16.84 -27.56
N GLU A 222 -40.83 16.69 -26.81
CA GLU A 222 -42.18 16.60 -27.39
C GLU A 222 -42.58 17.88 -28.13
N LYS A 223 -42.20 19.05 -27.59
CA LYS A 223 -42.56 20.35 -28.17
C LYS A 223 -41.67 20.78 -29.33
N GLY A 224 -40.44 20.27 -29.40
CA GLY A 224 -39.50 20.50 -30.51
C GLY A 224 -39.19 21.98 -30.77
N LYS A 225 -39.30 22.81 -29.73
CA LYS A 225 -39.00 24.26 -29.72
C LYS A 225 -38.58 24.66 -28.31
N ALA A 226 -37.80 25.74 -28.22
CA ALA A 226 -37.44 26.35 -26.95
C ALA A 226 -38.69 26.71 -26.11
N LEU A 227 -38.76 26.19 -24.88
CA LEU A 227 -39.85 26.44 -23.93
C LEU A 227 -39.37 27.39 -22.83
N SER A 228 -40.24 28.32 -22.42
CA SER A 228 -39.88 29.23 -21.32
C SER A 228 -39.88 28.51 -19.96
N HIS A 229 -39.00 28.96 -19.07
CA HIS A 229 -38.92 28.51 -17.68
C HIS A 229 -40.30 28.44 -17.01
N LYS A 230 -41.07 29.53 -17.12
CA LYS A 230 -42.43 29.63 -16.56
C LYS A 230 -43.40 28.59 -17.12
N PHE A 231 -43.21 28.18 -18.37
CA PHE A 231 -44.06 27.16 -18.98
C PHE A 231 -43.71 25.76 -18.46
N ILE A 232 -42.42 25.45 -18.34
CA ILE A 232 -41.93 24.16 -17.82
C ILE A 232 -42.40 23.97 -16.38
N VAL A 233 -42.14 24.94 -15.51
CA VAL A 233 -42.57 24.93 -14.10
C VAL A 233 -44.09 24.75 -14.00
N LYS A 234 -44.87 25.54 -14.73
CA LYS A 234 -46.35 25.43 -14.70
C LYS A 234 -46.90 24.09 -15.18
N LYS A 235 -46.21 23.43 -16.10
CA LYS A 235 -46.64 22.16 -16.69
C LYS A 235 -46.30 20.98 -15.78
N LEU A 236 -45.18 21.06 -15.08
CA LEU A 236 -44.65 19.99 -14.21
C LEU A 236 -44.99 20.20 -12.73
N SER A 237 -45.51 21.36 -12.33
CA SER A 237 -45.90 21.65 -10.95
C SER A 237 -47.05 20.80 -10.39
N SER A 238 -47.73 20.02 -11.23
CA SER A 238 -48.69 19.01 -10.77
C SER A 238 -48.02 17.74 -10.24
N GLU A 239 -46.77 17.48 -10.63
CA GLU A 239 -46.04 16.25 -10.31
C GLU A 239 -44.78 16.49 -9.46
N PHE A 240 -44.17 17.67 -9.56
CA PHE A 240 -42.95 18.02 -8.84
C PHE A 240 -43.06 19.40 -8.20
N ASP A 241 -42.33 19.61 -7.09
CA ASP A 241 -42.21 20.93 -6.48
C ASP A 241 -41.41 21.90 -7.38
N GLU A 242 -41.71 23.19 -7.32
CA GLU A 242 -41.02 24.19 -8.14
C GLU A 242 -39.50 24.19 -7.89
N GLY A 243 -39.05 23.98 -6.65
CA GLY A 243 -37.63 23.90 -6.32
C GLY A 243 -36.92 22.71 -6.97
N LEU A 244 -37.57 21.54 -7.01
CA LEU A 244 -37.03 20.34 -7.67
C LEU A 244 -36.96 20.51 -9.20
N ILE A 245 -37.90 21.24 -9.80
CA ILE A 245 -37.90 21.52 -11.23
C ILE A 245 -36.75 22.48 -11.58
N GLU A 246 -36.52 23.51 -10.76
CA GLU A 246 -35.40 24.44 -10.94
C GLU A 246 -34.03 23.74 -10.79
N GLU A 247 -33.90 22.86 -9.81
CA GLU A 247 -32.72 22.03 -9.60
C GLU A 247 -32.46 21.10 -10.80
N ALA A 248 -33.49 20.41 -11.28
CA ALA A 248 -33.40 19.54 -12.46
C ALA A 248 -32.99 20.30 -13.73
N ILE A 249 -33.52 21.50 -13.98
CA ILE A 249 -33.11 22.33 -15.13
C ILE A 249 -31.65 22.74 -15.00
N THR A 250 -31.21 23.12 -13.80
CA THR A 250 -29.83 23.55 -13.53
C THR A 250 -28.84 22.42 -13.77
N GLU A 251 -29.15 21.21 -13.29
CA GLU A 251 -28.29 20.04 -13.52
C GLU A 251 -28.26 19.62 -14.99
N LEU A 252 -29.40 19.61 -15.69
CA LEU A 252 -29.43 19.29 -17.12
C LEU A 252 -28.64 20.29 -17.99
N LEU A 253 -28.59 21.57 -17.57
CA LEU A 253 -27.72 22.58 -18.21
C LEU A 253 -26.23 22.30 -17.92
N ALA A 254 -25.91 21.90 -16.69
CA ALA A 254 -24.54 21.55 -16.30
C ALA A 254 -24.03 20.27 -16.99
N GLU A 255 -24.91 19.27 -17.14
CA GLU A 255 -24.68 18.01 -17.85
C GLU A 255 -24.60 18.21 -19.37
N GLY A 256 -25.14 19.32 -19.89
CA GLY A 256 -25.16 19.61 -21.32
C GLY A 256 -26.19 18.79 -22.10
N GLU A 257 -27.28 18.38 -21.46
CA GLU A 257 -28.41 17.69 -22.10
C GLU A 257 -29.42 18.71 -22.68
N ILE A 258 -29.46 19.91 -22.12
CA ILE A 258 -30.25 21.05 -22.62
C ILE A 258 -29.38 22.30 -22.72
N TYR A 259 -29.83 23.28 -23.49
CA TYR A 259 -29.18 24.57 -23.63
C TYR A 259 -30.20 25.72 -23.58
N GLU A 260 -29.72 26.92 -23.28
CA GLU A 260 -30.53 28.14 -23.14
C GLU A 260 -30.30 29.08 -24.35
N PRO A 261 -31.06 28.94 -25.45
CA PRO A 261 -30.91 29.80 -26.64
C PRO A 261 -31.25 31.28 -26.37
N GLU A 262 -32.22 31.54 -25.49
CA GLU A 262 -32.61 32.88 -25.04
C GLU A 262 -32.79 32.84 -23.52
N ILE A 263 -32.48 33.95 -22.83
CA ILE A 263 -32.58 34.03 -21.37
C ILE A 263 -34.00 33.63 -20.92
N GLY A 264 -34.09 32.58 -20.12
CA GLY A 264 -35.31 31.98 -19.60
C GLY A 264 -36.02 31.03 -20.55
N TYR A 265 -35.39 30.58 -21.64
CA TYR A 265 -35.91 29.60 -22.58
C TYR A 265 -34.93 28.45 -22.80
N TYR A 266 -35.41 27.21 -22.68
CA TYR A 266 -34.58 26.01 -22.76
C TYR A 266 -35.01 25.14 -23.93
N GLU A 267 -34.04 24.49 -24.57
CA GLU A 267 -34.22 23.56 -25.67
C GLU A 267 -33.28 22.35 -25.47
N PRO A 268 -33.65 21.12 -25.85
CA PRO A 268 -32.73 20.00 -25.74
C PRO A 268 -31.63 20.13 -26.80
N LEU A 269 -30.43 19.67 -26.46
CA LEU A 269 -29.32 19.57 -27.41
C LEU A 269 -29.56 18.49 -28.48
#